data_AF-A0A2R6B6P3-F1
#
_entry.id   AF-A0A2R6B6P3-F1
#
_cell.length_a   1.000
_cell.length_b   1.000
_cell.length_c   1.000
_cell.angle_alpha   90.00
_cell.angle_beta   90.00
_cell.angle_gamma   90.00
#
_symmetry.space_group_name_H-M   'P 1'
#
loop_
_entity.id
_entity.type
_entity.pdbx_description
1 polymer ?
#
loop_
_entity_poly.entity_id
_entity_poly.type
_entity_poly.pdbx_seq_one_letter_code
_entity_poly.pdbx_strand_id
1 'polypeptide(L)'
;MDQESVKKVTAFLEMLINRDGYAENLVEAGFRSITSDAIRMWVEEGVKLLPDGVKKLYFENPLVAPITRRVLIRHWRLVDHYLGHPEETLKKISSVNPQNAEVLRDRDVSEYVVKEVNDTYNYLKQFIGDS
;
A
#
# COMPACT_ATOMS: atom_id res chain seq x y z
N MET A 1 -5.05 18.25 -12.82
CA MET A 1 -4.72 17.04 -13.59
C MET A 1 -5.43 17.13 -14.93
N ASP A 2 -4.73 16.95 -16.04
CA ASP A 2 -5.34 16.99 -17.37
C ASP A 2 -6.15 15.72 -17.68
N GLN A 3 -6.96 15.76 -18.74
CA GLN A 3 -7.80 14.63 -19.15
C GLN A 3 -6.97 13.38 -19.53
N GLU A 4 -5.76 13.57 -20.04
CA GLU A 4 -4.90 12.47 -20.46
C GLU A 4 -4.36 11.68 -19.27
N SER A 5 -3.99 12.39 -18.21
CA SER A 5 -3.54 11.80 -16.94
C SER A 5 -4.66 11.02 -16.27
N VAL A 6 -5.90 11.53 -16.27
CA VAL A 6 -7.08 10.80 -15.77
C VAL A 6 -7.29 9.50 -16.55
N LYS A 7 -7.18 9.54 -17.88
CA LYS A 7 -7.31 8.33 -18.72
C LYS A 7 -6.25 7.29 -18.40
N LYS A 8 -4.98 7.69 -18.27
CA LYS A 8 -3.88 6.77 -17.94
C LYS A 8 -4.06 6.11 -16.58
N VAL A 9 -4.41 6.89 -15.57
CA VAL A 9 -4.68 6.38 -14.22
C VAL A 9 -5.87 5.43 -14.23
N THR A 10 -6.96 5.80 -14.91
CA THR A 10 -8.15 4.94 -15.01
C THR A 10 -7.82 3.63 -15.71
N ALA A 11 -7.12 3.66 -16.85
CA ALA A 11 -6.70 2.45 -17.56
C ALA A 11 -5.82 1.53 -16.69
N PHE A 12 -4.92 2.10 -15.90
CA PHE A 12 -4.13 1.33 -14.93
C PHE A 12 -5.01 0.65 -13.87
N LEU A 13 -5.97 1.37 -13.30
CA LEU A 13 -6.89 0.82 -12.30
C LEU A 13 -7.83 -0.24 -12.90
N GLU A 14 -8.25 -0.10 -14.16
CA GLU A 14 -9.00 -1.13 -14.88
C GLU A 14 -8.17 -2.39 -15.10
N MET A 15 -6.86 -2.26 -15.40
CA MET A 15 -5.97 -3.43 -15.49
C MET A 15 -5.88 -4.19 -14.17
N LEU A 16 -5.85 -3.49 -13.04
CA LEU A 16 -5.86 -4.16 -11.72
C LEU A 16 -7.13 -4.98 -11.52
N ILE A 17 -8.28 -4.58 -12.06
CA ILE A 17 -9.54 -5.33 -11.92
C ILE A 17 -9.58 -6.51 -12.90
N ASN A 18 -9.18 -6.28 -14.14
CA ASN A 18 -9.48 -7.18 -15.26
C ASN A 18 -8.40 -8.25 -15.49
N ARG A 19 -7.19 -8.07 -14.95
CA ARG A 19 -6.09 -9.01 -15.13
C ARG A 19 -5.86 -9.82 -13.85
N ASP A 20 -6.33 -11.07 -13.87
CA ASP A 20 -6.16 -11.99 -12.74
C ASP A 20 -4.68 -12.15 -12.35
N GLY A 21 -4.42 -12.12 -11.04
CA GLY A 21 -3.07 -12.25 -10.47
C GLY A 21 -2.18 -11.00 -10.63
N TYR A 22 -2.60 -9.97 -11.35
CA TYR A 22 -1.74 -8.81 -11.61
C TYR A 22 -1.50 -7.96 -10.37
N ALA A 23 -2.54 -7.75 -9.55
CA ALA A 23 -2.43 -7.00 -8.30
C ALA A 23 -1.53 -7.71 -7.29
N GLU A 24 -1.67 -9.02 -7.14
CA GLU A 24 -0.83 -9.87 -6.28
C GLU A 24 0.63 -9.80 -6.72
N ASN A 25 0.89 -9.90 -8.03
CA ASN A 25 2.24 -9.78 -8.58
C ASN A 25 2.87 -8.41 -8.31
N LEU A 26 2.08 -7.33 -8.39
CA LEU A 26 2.56 -5.98 -8.06
C LEU A 26 2.87 -5.83 -6.58
N VAL A 27 2.03 -6.35 -5.69
CA VAL A 27 2.28 -6.35 -4.24
C VAL A 27 3.53 -7.15 -3.90
N GLU A 28 3.70 -8.34 -4.48
CA GLU A 28 4.89 -9.17 -4.32
C GLU A 28 6.16 -8.48 -4.83
N ALA A 29 6.09 -7.82 -5.99
CA ALA A 29 7.20 -7.02 -6.51
C ALA A 29 7.53 -5.84 -5.59
N GLY A 30 6.50 -5.18 -5.04
CA GLY A 30 6.63 -4.12 -4.04
C GLY A 30 7.42 -4.59 -2.84
N PHE A 31 7.03 -5.71 -2.22
CA PHE A 31 7.77 -6.28 -1.09
C PHE A 31 9.22 -6.60 -1.44
N ARG A 32 9.47 -7.25 -2.58
CA ARG A 32 10.84 -7.61 -3.02
C ARG A 32 11.74 -6.39 -3.25
N SER A 33 11.17 -5.22 -3.51
CA SER A 33 11.94 -3.99 -3.71
C SER A 33 12.38 -3.32 -2.41
N ILE A 34 11.87 -3.77 -1.25
CA ILE A 34 12.17 -3.16 0.05
C ILE A 34 13.56 -3.57 0.51
N THR A 35 14.41 -2.56 0.75
CA THR A 35 15.75 -2.72 1.29
C THR A 35 15.83 -2.21 2.73
N SER A 36 16.86 -2.64 3.45
CA SER A 36 17.14 -2.19 4.82
C SER A 36 17.33 -0.68 4.88
N ASP A 37 18.01 -0.10 3.89
CA ASP A 37 18.29 1.33 3.82
C ASP A 37 17.00 2.13 3.57
N ALA A 38 16.10 1.61 2.73
CA ALA A 38 14.79 2.21 2.52
C ALA A 38 13.96 2.23 3.81
N ILE A 39 13.97 1.13 4.58
CA ILE A 39 13.26 1.06 5.87
C ILE A 39 13.81 2.11 6.85
N ARG A 40 15.14 2.22 6.97
CA ARG A 40 15.76 3.22 7.85
C ARG A 40 15.37 4.64 7.43
N MET A 41 15.48 4.94 6.14
CA MET A 41 15.08 6.23 5.58
C MET A 41 13.60 6.54 5.83
N TRP A 42 12.70 5.55 5.75
CA TRP A 42 11.27 5.78 6.03
C TRP A 42 11.04 6.27 7.45
N VAL A 43 11.76 5.71 8.42
CA VAL A 43 11.66 6.11 9.83
C VAL A 43 12.30 7.49 10.05
N GLU A 44 13.50 7.69 9.52
CA GLU A 44 14.26 8.95 9.68
C GLU A 44 13.51 10.15 9.08
N GLU A 45 12.94 9.98 7.88
CA GLU A 45 12.25 11.04 7.14
C GLU A 45 10.73 11.10 7.43
N GLY A 46 10.21 10.19 8.26
CA GLY A 46 8.77 10.10 8.52
C GLY A 46 7.94 9.86 7.26
N VAL A 47 8.44 9.01 6.35
CA VAL A 47 7.76 8.69 5.08
C VAL A 47 6.48 7.92 5.35
N LYS A 48 5.35 8.49 4.94
CA LYS A 48 4.05 7.83 5.06
C LYS A 48 3.89 6.73 4.04
N LEU A 49 3.32 5.58 4.45
CA LEU A 49 2.98 4.51 3.50
C LEU A 49 1.92 4.95 2.49
N LEU A 50 0.99 5.83 2.91
CA LEU A 50 0.01 6.48 2.05
C LEU A 50 0.17 8.01 2.07
N PRO A 51 1.04 8.58 1.22
CA PRO A 51 1.28 10.02 1.16
C PRO A 51 0.06 10.82 0.72
N ASP A 52 -0.03 12.09 1.15
CA ASP A 52 -1.19 12.96 0.88
C ASP A 52 -1.39 13.23 -0.62
N GLY A 53 -0.32 13.23 -1.42
CA GLY A 53 -0.42 13.31 -2.89
C GLY A 53 -1.13 12.09 -3.50
N VAL A 54 -0.89 10.90 -2.95
CA VAL A 54 -1.56 9.66 -3.39
C VAL A 54 -3.04 9.69 -2.98
N LYS A 55 -3.34 10.15 -1.75
CA LYS A 55 -4.73 10.37 -1.28
C LYS A 55 -5.50 11.31 -2.20
N LYS A 56 -4.93 12.48 -2.49
CA LYS A 56 -5.51 13.47 -3.40
C LYS A 56 -5.76 12.91 -4.80
N LEU A 57 -4.84 12.12 -5.32
CA LEU A 57 -4.93 11.58 -6.68
C LEU A 57 -5.95 10.44 -6.80
N TYR A 58 -5.89 9.46 -5.92
CA TYR A 58 -6.63 8.20 -6.08
C TYR A 58 -7.94 8.15 -5.28
N PHE A 59 -8.06 8.90 -4.20
CA PHE A 59 -9.14 8.76 -3.23
C PHE A 59 -10.03 10.00 -3.14
N GLU A 60 -9.46 11.19 -3.27
CA GLU A 60 -10.21 12.45 -3.16
C GLU A 60 -10.57 13.03 -4.54
N ASN A 61 -9.91 12.58 -5.61
CA ASN A 61 -10.24 13.01 -6.97
C ASN A 61 -11.57 12.39 -7.43
N PRO A 62 -12.61 13.20 -7.71
CA PRO A 62 -13.94 12.67 -8.05
C PRO A 62 -13.99 11.85 -9.34
N LEU A 63 -13.02 12.01 -10.24
CA LEU A 63 -12.94 11.26 -11.49
C LEU A 63 -12.29 9.88 -11.32
N VAL A 64 -11.44 9.71 -10.30
CA VAL A 64 -10.63 8.50 -10.09
C VAL A 64 -11.12 7.69 -8.89
N ALA A 65 -11.58 8.36 -7.84
CA ALA A 65 -12.04 7.73 -6.61
C ALA A 65 -13.07 6.59 -6.81
N PRO A 66 -14.08 6.71 -7.71
CA PRO A 66 -15.03 5.63 -7.93
C PRO A 66 -14.38 4.32 -8.41
N ILE A 67 -13.41 4.40 -9.31
CA ILE A 67 -12.71 3.21 -9.81
C ILE A 67 -11.67 2.70 -8.80
N THR A 68 -10.98 3.59 -8.07
CA THR A 68 -10.11 3.19 -6.96
C THR A 68 -10.88 2.38 -5.91
N ARG A 69 -12.09 2.82 -5.54
CA ARG A 69 -12.96 2.09 -4.60
C ARG A 69 -13.30 0.70 -5.12
N ARG A 70 -13.61 0.56 -6.42
CA ARG A 70 -13.86 -0.74 -7.05
C ARG A 70 -12.63 -1.65 -7.05
N VAL A 71 -11.44 -1.12 -7.29
CA VAL A 71 -10.17 -1.86 -7.18
C VAL A 71 -9.98 -2.39 -5.76
N LEU A 72 -10.17 -1.54 -4.75
CA LEU A 72 -10.00 -1.93 -3.35
C LEU A 72 -11.01 -2.99 -2.92
N ILE A 73 -12.28 -2.86 -3.30
CA ILE A 73 -13.31 -3.89 -3.02
C ILE A 73 -12.92 -5.21 -3.69
N ARG A 74 -12.50 -5.18 -4.97
CA ARG A 74 -12.10 -6.38 -5.71
C ARG A 74 -10.93 -7.11 -5.04
N HIS A 75 -9.97 -6.35 -4.50
CA HIS A 75 -8.73 -6.87 -3.92
C HIS A 75 -8.69 -6.78 -2.40
N TRP A 76 -9.83 -6.64 -1.74
CA TRP A 76 -9.86 -6.34 -0.31
C TRP A 76 -9.17 -7.43 0.52
N ARG A 77 -9.28 -8.70 0.11
CA ARG A 77 -8.58 -9.81 0.79
C ARG A 77 -7.06 -9.62 0.84
N LEU A 78 -6.47 -9.08 -0.22
CA LEU A 78 -5.03 -8.80 -0.28
C LEU A 78 -4.65 -7.63 0.64
N VAL A 79 -5.48 -6.58 0.62
CA VAL A 79 -5.34 -5.40 1.50
C VAL A 79 -5.48 -5.82 2.97
N ASP A 80 -6.49 -6.60 3.30
CA ASP A 80 -6.78 -7.10 4.64
C ASP A 80 -5.67 -8.02 5.15
N HIS A 81 -5.19 -8.95 4.32
CA HIS A 81 -4.09 -9.84 4.69
C HIS A 81 -2.82 -9.10 5.08
N TYR A 82 -2.38 -8.12 4.28
CA TYR A 82 -1.13 -7.42 4.55
C TYR A 82 -1.30 -6.24 5.50
N LEU A 83 -2.36 -5.45 5.37
CA LEU A 83 -2.52 -4.21 6.13
C LEU A 83 -3.45 -4.35 7.35
N GLY A 84 -4.42 -5.27 7.31
CA GLY A 84 -5.27 -5.58 8.47
C GLY A 84 -4.56 -6.42 9.54
N HIS A 85 -3.44 -7.05 9.16
CA HIS A 85 -2.57 -7.87 10.00
C HIS A 85 -1.12 -7.40 9.87
N PRO A 86 -0.69 -6.32 10.56
CA PRO A 86 0.64 -5.74 10.42
C PRO A 86 1.79 -6.74 10.62
N GLU A 87 1.58 -7.78 11.43
CA GLU A 87 2.50 -8.90 11.63
C GLU A 87 2.82 -9.64 10.33
N GLU A 88 1.85 -9.80 9.42
CA GLU A 88 2.07 -10.44 8.12
C GLU A 88 2.88 -9.52 7.19
N THR A 89 2.67 -8.20 7.25
CA THR A 89 3.54 -7.23 6.56
C THR A 89 4.98 -7.32 7.07
N LEU A 90 5.21 -7.27 8.38
CA LEU A 90 6.55 -7.36 8.97
C LEU A 90 7.25 -8.68 8.61
N LYS A 91 6.52 -9.79 8.71
CA LYS A 91 7.00 -11.12 8.33
C LYS A 91 7.37 -11.18 6.86
N LYS A 92 6.54 -10.60 5.98
CA LYS A 92 6.82 -10.54 4.55
C LYS A 92 8.07 -9.74 4.25
N ILE A 93 8.19 -8.52 4.80
CA ILE A 93 9.38 -7.65 4.65
C ILE A 93 10.65 -8.36 5.15
N SER A 94 10.57 -9.08 6.27
CA SER A 94 11.68 -9.84 6.83
C SER A 94 12.06 -11.04 5.94
N SER A 95 11.08 -11.70 5.34
CA SER A 95 11.31 -12.92 4.53
C SER A 95 11.99 -12.65 3.20
N VAL A 96 11.81 -11.46 2.62
CA VAL A 96 12.34 -11.11 1.30
C VAL A 96 13.80 -10.66 1.33
N ASN A 97 14.30 -10.20 2.48
CA ASN A 97 15.70 -9.81 2.65
C ASN A 97 16.13 -9.98 4.14
N PRO A 98 17.15 -10.81 4.44
CA PRO A 98 17.67 -10.98 5.80
C PRO A 98 18.10 -9.69 6.49
N GLN A 99 18.61 -8.70 5.76
CA GLN A 99 18.99 -7.40 6.33
C GLN A 99 17.77 -6.60 6.78
N ASN A 100 16.62 -6.76 6.13
CA ASN A 100 15.37 -6.16 6.60
C ASN A 100 14.99 -6.73 7.97
N ALA A 101 15.17 -8.04 8.16
CA ALA A 101 14.87 -8.70 9.43
C ALA A 101 15.76 -8.18 10.58
N GLU A 102 17.01 -7.82 10.30
CA GLU A 102 17.90 -7.19 11.30
C GLU A 102 17.44 -5.79 11.66
N VAL A 103 17.08 -4.96 10.67
CA VAL A 103 16.55 -3.62 10.88
C VAL A 103 15.25 -3.63 11.67
N LEU A 104 14.35 -4.58 11.37
CA LEU A 104 13.05 -4.71 12.04
C LEU A 104 13.13 -5.27 13.47
N ARG A 105 14.30 -5.72 13.95
CA ARG A 105 14.49 -6.02 15.39
C ARG A 105 14.55 -4.77 16.24
N ASP A 106 14.85 -3.62 15.64
CA ASP A 106 14.74 -2.34 16.30
C ASP A 106 13.26 -2.05 16.59
N ARG A 107 12.97 -1.78 17.86
CA ARG A 107 11.61 -1.55 18.33
C ARG A 107 11.01 -0.30 17.71
N ASP A 108 11.77 0.79 17.62
CA ASP A 108 11.25 2.07 17.13
C ASP A 108 10.91 1.97 15.63
N VAL A 109 11.74 1.22 14.89
CA VAL A 109 11.52 0.94 13.47
C VAL A 109 10.28 0.06 13.26
N SER A 110 10.16 -1.04 14.00
CA SER A 110 9.02 -1.96 13.85
C SER A 110 7.71 -1.30 14.27
N GLU A 111 7.70 -0.54 15.36
CA GLU A 111 6.53 0.24 15.78
C GLU A 111 6.14 1.30 14.75
N TYR A 112 7.11 1.98 14.12
CA TYR A 112 6.85 2.92 13.03
C TYR A 112 6.17 2.24 11.84
N VAL A 113 6.69 1.11 11.36
CA VAL A 113 6.11 0.35 10.24
C VAL A 113 4.69 -0.11 10.58
N VAL A 114 4.47 -0.65 11.78
CA VAL A 114 3.14 -1.08 12.25
C VAL A 114 2.16 0.09 12.29
N LYS A 115 2.58 1.25 12.79
CA LYS A 115 1.76 2.46 12.79
C LYS A 115 1.34 2.85 11.37
N GLU A 116 2.28 2.94 10.43
CA GLU A 116 1.98 3.34 9.05
C GLU A 116 1.09 2.34 8.31
N VAL A 117 1.27 1.04 8.58
CA VAL A 117 0.38 -0.02 8.08
C VAL A 117 -1.04 0.16 8.62
N ASN A 118 -1.20 0.34 9.93
CA ASN A 118 -2.50 0.54 10.57
C ASN A 118 -3.19 1.82 10.09
N ASP A 119 -2.47 2.94 10.01
CA ASP A 119 -3.01 4.22 9.54
C ASP A 119 -3.50 4.10 8.09
N THR A 120 -2.74 3.39 7.25
CA THR A 120 -3.12 3.12 5.87
C THR A 120 -4.36 2.23 5.82
N TYR A 121 -4.39 1.11 6.53
CA TYR A 121 -5.53 0.20 6.56
C TYR A 121 -6.82 0.90 7.01
N ASN A 122 -6.75 1.68 8.09
CA ASN A 122 -7.90 2.41 8.61
C ASN A 122 -8.43 3.43 7.60
N TYR A 123 -7.55 4.16 6.92
CA TYR A 123 -7.96 5.07 5.85
C TYR A 123 -8.64 4.33 4.69
N LEU A 124 -8.05 3.22 4.22
CA LEU A 124 -8.62 2.43 3.13
C LEU A 124 -9.98 1.83 3.51
N LYS A 125 -10.11 1.34 4.75
CA LYS A 125 -11.36 0.79 5.30
C LYS A 125 -12.47 1.84 5.35
N GLN A 126 -12.15 3.05 5.85
CA GLN A 126 -13.10 4.17 5.84
C GLN A 126 -13.51 4.56 4.42
N PHE A 127 -12.55 4.56 3.48
CA PHE A 127 -12.81 4.93 2.09
C PHE A 127 -13.73 3.93 1.36
N ILE A 128 -13.56 2.62 1.59
CA ILE A 128 -14.48 1.64 1.01
C ILE A 128 -15.85 1.66 1.71
N GLY A 129 -15.91 2.09 2.97
CA GLY A 129 -17.12 2.10 3.80
C GLY A 129 -17.52 0.71 4.30
N ASP A 130 -18.38 0.65 5.31
CA ASP A 130 -19.03 -0.59 5.72
C ASP A 130 -19.87 -1.09 4.53
N SER A 131 -19.43 -2.19 3.91
CA SER A 131 -20.08 -2.81 2.76
C SER A 131 -21.29 -3.63 3.18
#